data_AF-A0A0C3ADU9-F1
#
_entry.id   AF-A0A0C3ADU9-F1
#
_cell.length_a   1.000
_cell.length_b   1.000
_cell.length_c   1.000
_cell.angle_alpha   90.00
_cell.angle_beta   90.00
_cell.angle_gamma   90.00
#
_symmetry.space_group_name_H-M   'P 1'
#
loop_
_entity.id
_entity.type
_entity.pdbx_description
1 polymer ?
#
loop_
_entity_poly.entity_id
_entity_poly.type
_entity_poly.pdbx_seq_one_letter_code
_entity_poly.pdbx_strand_id
1 'polypeptide(L)'
;MSVEWFDLAERLYAAETGRPIARLAHTTFTPSASALAVRASALGGSVSVSAAAFGGREETACDEAGLALLARLGGTLAADAPAMLLTDDGGTIPALVGLARAHAHHSDPNISGSAAMVGWWADRADHPGTSAVVNLPAASSARYVLGVVPEAQRSARVWRTWLQIADESVAGMHEWARAIGSGPLLPLLAAIGEDDAYSFSRAQSALVDGHDWSRPDNTASAAMGLRSRCDAADVMSSGLLDDPMWRERALHTGHVAVGVASMTPPPKGSRRRNGSLSVTCERLDSRLRVGSAVTEWVGTPRRRPFEQFTVEVTSTEVVGGKLVLGLGSVGMYAPPSGASVVLMPQAASPHTMRAGRGRYWRLYRGRRSWLSTGQTPVPSRREVPLDVLIAGAEE
;
A
#
# COMPACT_ATOMS: atom_id res chain seq x y z
N MET A 1 1.49 20.20 18.65
CA MET A 1 1.03 18.78 18.66
C MET A 1 1.73 18.01 17.55
N SER A 2 2.48 16.96 17.92
CA SER A 2 3.15 16.02 17.03
C SER A 2 2.26 14.79 16.78
N VAL A 3 2.68 13.90 15.86
CA VAL A 3 1.89 12.70 15.51
C VAL A 3 1.85 11.69 16.65
N GLU A 4 2.89 11.62 17.48
CA GLU A 4 2.96 10.73 18.63
C GLU A 4 1.92 11.10 19.68
N TRP A 5 1.73 12.40 19.94
CA TRP A 5 0.69 12.88 20.85
C TRP A 5 -0.72 12.68 20.28
N PHE A 6 -0.88 12.82 18.97
CA PHE A 6 -2.15 12.53 18.28
C PHE A 6 -2.51 11.04 18.42
N ASP A 7 -1.59 10.14 18.06
CA ASP A 7 -1.80 8.69 18.16
C ASP A 7 -1.98 8.24 19.63
N LEU A 8 -1.31 8.89 20.59
CA LEU A 8 -1.50 8.62 22.03
C LEU A 8 -2.90 9.01 22.49
N ALA A 9 -3.41 10.17 22.06
CA ALA A 9 -4.76 10.60 22.41
C ALA A 9 -5.83 9.63 21.89
N GLU A 10 -5.70 9.15 20.64
CA GLU A 10 -6.58 8.12 20.08
C GLU A 10 -6.56 6.82 20.91
N ARG A 11 -5.37 6.40 21.37
CA ARG A 11 -5.22 5.20 22.21
C ARG A 11 -5.86 5.36 23.59
N LEU A 12 -5.64 6.50 24.24
CA LEU A 12 -6.24 6.77 25.56
C LEU A 12 -7.78 6.79 25.45
N TYR A 13 -8.30 7.39 24.38
CA TYR A 13 -9.74 7.39 24.10
C TYR A 13 -10.29 5.98 23.81
N ALA A 14 -9.55 5.17 23.05
CA ALA A 14 -9.90 3.76 22.82
C ALA A 14 -9.93 2.95 24.14
N ALA A 15 -8.97 3.21 25.04
CA ALA A 15 -8.90 2.54 26.34
C ALA A 15 -10.06 2.95 27.26
N GLU A 16 -10.40 4.24 27.31
CA GLU A 16 -11.52 4.76 28.10
C GLU A 16 -12.87 4.20 27.62
N THR A 17 -13.07 4.13 26.31
CA THR A 17 -14.35 3.66 25.72
C THR A 17 -14.45 2.14 25.59
N GLY A 18 -13.33 1.43 25.71
CA GLY A 18 -13.25 -0.02 25.47
C GLY A 18 -13.60 -0.42 24.04
N ARG A 19 -13.46 0.49 23.06
CA ARG A 19 -13.82 0.26 21.66
C ARG A 19 -12.68 0.61 20.70
N PRO A 20 -12.51 -0.12 19.59
CA PRO A 20 -11.58 0.27 18.54
C PRO A 20 -11.95 1.65 17.98
N ILE A 21 -10.97 2.54 17.86
CA ILE A 21 -11.13 3.87 17.26
C ILE A 21 -10.67 3.81 15.81
N ALA A 22 -11.50 4.27 14.88
CA ALA A 22 -11.13 4.28 13.46
C ALA A 22 -9.98 5.25 13.19
N ARG A 23 -9.00 4.82 12.40
CA ARG A 23 -7.94 5.65 11.79
C ARG A 23 -8.27 6.06 10.37
N LEU A 24 -9.07 5.23 9.71
CA LEU A 24 -9.50 5.38 8.33
C LEU A 24 -11.03 5.33 8.28
N ALA A 25 -11.62 6.22 7.49
CA ALA A 25 -13.03 6.14 7.16
C ALA A 25 -13.29 4.99 6.16
N HIS A 26 -12.34 4.76 5.24
CA HIS A 26 -12.40 3.72 4.23
C HIS A 26 -11.75 2.41 4.69
N THR A 27 -12.02 1.34 3.96
CA THR A 27 -11.36 0.03 4.13
C THR A 27 -10.14 -0.08 3.23
N THR A 28 -9.20 -0.96 3.58
CA THR A 28 -8.01 -1.22 2.76
C THR A 28 -8.16 -2.43 1.84
N PHE A 29 -9.24 -3.21 2.01
CA PHE A 29 -9.58 -4.35 1.17
C PHE A 29 -11.09 -4.62 1.25
N THR A 30 -11.60 -5.43 0.31
CA THR A 30 -13.00 -5.88 0.30
C THR A 30 -13.03 -7.39 0.57
N PRO A 31 -13.71 -7.87 1.62
CA PRO A 31 -13.84 -9.30 1.91
C PRO A 31 -14.39 -10.07 0.71
N SER A 32 -13.82 -11.25 0.42
CA SER A 32 -14.25 -12.10 -0.69
C SER A 32 -14.89 -13.40 -0.19
N ALA A 33 -15.93 -13.87 -0.90
CA ALA A 33 -16.50 -15.20 -0.69
C ALA A 33 -15.57 -16.33 -1.19
N SER A 34 -14.59 -16.02 -2.06
CA SER A 34 -13.52 -16.94 -2.46
C SER A 34 -12.31 -16.91 -1.53
N ALA A 35 -12.38 -16.18 -0.41
CA ALA A 35 -11.28 -16.10 0.52
C ALA A 35 -11.04 -17.44 1.23
N LEU A 36 -9.78 -17.70 1.54
CA LEU A 36 -9.30 -18.81 2.35
C LEU A 36 -8.64 -18.27 3.60
N ALA A 37 -9.17 -18.66 4.75
CA ALA A 37 -8.51 -18.43 6.02
C ALA A 37 -7.52 -19.54 6.26
N VAL A 38 -6.25 -19.19 6.49
CA VAL A 38 -5.17 -20.17 6.64
C VAL A 38 -4.26 -19.77 7.78
N ARG A 39 -3.90 -20.77 8.58
CA ARG A 39 -2.80 -20.71 9.54
C ARG A 39 -1.83 -21.84 9.24
N ALA A 40 -0.55 -21.53 9.15
CA ALA A 40 0.49 -22.53 8.95
C ALA A 40 1.63 -22.35 9.94
N SER A 41 2.16 -23.45 10.46
CA SER A 41 3.27 -23.45 11.40
C SER A 41 4.22 -24.59 11.11
N ALA A 42 5.51 -24.29 11.02
CA ALA A 42 6.57 -25.29 10.92
C ALA A 42 7.06 -25.68 12.32
N LEU A 43 6.96 -26.96 12.67
CA LEU A 43 7.46 -27.51 13.94
C LEU A 43 8.10 -28.86 13.70
N GLY A 44 9.35 -29.04 14.16
CA GLY A 44 10.02 -30.35 14.10
C GLY A 44 10.23 -30.89 12.68
N GLY A 45 10.34 -30.02 11.68
CA GLY A 45 10.52 -30.41 10.27
C GLY A 45 9.21 -30.76 9.52
N SER A 46 8.06 -30.72 10.20
CA SER A 46 6.74 -30.85 9.57
C SER A 46 6.01 -29.50 9.59
N VAL A 47 5.18 -29.26 8.58
CA VAL A 47 4.34 -28.07 8.47
C VAL A 47 2.89 -28.47 8.68
N SER A 48 2.28 -27.96 9.76
CA SER A 48 0.83 -28.07 9.98
C SER A 48 0.13 -26.91 9.27
N VAL A 49 -0.92 -27.22 8.51
CA VAL A 49 -1.77 -26.26 7.79
C VAL A 49 -3.20 -26.44 8.25
N SER A 50 -3.77 -25.40 8.84
CA SER A 50 -5.19 -25.31 9.17
C SER A 50 -5.86 -24.30 8.25
N ALA A 51 -6.94 -24.69 7.58
CA ALA A 51 -7.60 -23.87 6.58
C ALA A 51 -9.12 -23.96 6.64
N ALA A 52 -9.81 -22.88 6.25
CA ALA A 52 -11.25 -22.84 6.08
C ALA A 52 -11.64 -21.94 4.90
N ALA A 53 -12.48 -22.48 4.01
CA ALA A 53 -13.19 -21.68 3.01
C ALA A 53 -14.31 -20.86 3.67
N PHE A 54 -14.81 -19.85 2.96
CA PHE A 54 -15.90 -19.02 3.46
C PHE A 54 -17.16 -19.86 3.78
N GLY A 55 -17.66 -19.74 5.02
CA GLY A 55 -18.81 -20.53 5.51
C GLY A 55 -18.50 -22.01 5.78
N GLY A 56 -17.27 -22.45 5.56
CA GLY A 56 -16.79 -23.78 5.91
C GLY A 56 -16.29 -23.87 7.36
N ARG A 57 -16.01 -25.10 7.79
CA ARG A 57 -15.34 -25.40 9.05
C ARG A 57 -13.83 -25.43 8.87
N GLU A 58 -13.09 -25.29 9.97
CA GLU A 58 -11.65 -25.55 9.99
C GLU A 58 -11.36 -27.02 9.66
N GLU A 59 -10.41 -27.23 8.76
CA GLU A 59 -9.77 -28.50 8.47
C GLU A 59 -8.26 -28.36 8.66
N THR A 60 -7.60 -29.39 9.18
CA THR A 60 -6.16 -29.40 9.42
C THR A 60 -5.51 -30.59 8.74
N ALA A 61 -4.37 -30.36 8.10
CA ALA A 61 -3.53 -31.39 7.51
C ALA A 61 -2.04 -31.00 7.63
N CYS A 62 -1.15 -31.97 7.48
CA CYS A 62 0.29 -31.74 7.54
C CYS A 62 0.95 -31.97 6.18
N ASP A 63 2.04 -31.23 5.94
CA ASP A 63 2.95 -31.42 4.82
C ASP A 63 2.21 -31.49 3.47
N GLU A 64 2.47 -32.52 2.66
CA GLU A 64 1.82 -32.73 1.36
C GLU A 64 0.28 -32.65 1.44
N ALA A 65 -0.32 -33.25 2.47
CA ALA A 65 -1.75 -33.24 2.67
C ALA A 65 -2.29 -31.83 2.99
N GLY A 66 -1.44 -30.94 3.52
CA GLY A 66 -1.72 -29.51 3.69
C GLY A 66 -1.91 -28.79 2.36
N LEU A 67 -1.06 -29.06 1.36
CA LEU A 67 -1.23 -28.51 0.00
C LEU A 67 -2.45 -29.11 -0.70
N ALA A 68 -2.71 -30.40 -0.52
CA ALA A 68 -3.92 -31.04 -1.05
C ALA A 68 -5.20 -30.45 -0.43
N LEU A 69 -5.17 -30.13 0.87
CA LEU A 69 -6.25 -29.42 1.57
C LEU A 69 -6.48 -28.03 0.95
N LEU A 70 -5.41 -27.23 0.77
CA LEU A 70 -5.53 -25.91 0.15
C LEU A 70 -6.09 -25.99 -1.27
N ALA A 71 -5.61 -26.93 -2.09
CA ALA A 71 -6.12 -27.17 -3.44
C ALA A 71 -7.63 -27.47 -3.43
N ARG A 72 -8.08 -28.37 -2.55
CA ARG A 72 -9.50 -28.75 -2.41
C ARG A 72 -10.39 -27.57 -2.02
N LEU A 73 -9.89 -26.65 -1.21
CA LEU A 73 -10.62 -25.45 -0.82
C LEU A 73 -10.58 -24.33 -1.88
N GLY A 74 -9.84 -24.51 -2.98
CA GLY A 74 -9.74 -23.53 -4.07
C GLY A 74 -8.45 -22.71 -4.08
N GLY A 75 -7.50 -23.02 -3.21
CA GLY A 75 -6.17 -22.39 -3.13
C GLY A 75 -5.22 -22.96 -4.18
N THR A 76 -5.53 -22.75 -5.45
CA THR A 76 -4.77 -23.29 -6.59
C THR A 76 -4.76 -22.30 -7.76
N LEU A 77 -3.65 -22.25 -8.52
CA LEU A 77 -3.59 -21.49 -9.78
C LEU A 77 -4.48 -22.10 -10.87
N ALA A 78 -5.00 -23.30 -10.70
CA ALA A 78 -5.96 -23.88 -11.65
C ALA A 78 -7.38 -23.26 -11.57
N ALA A 79 -7.66 -22.42 -10.57
CA ALA A 79 -8.95 -21.78 -10.39
C ALA A 79 -9.18 -20.61 -11.38
N ASP A 80 -10.44 -20.30 -11.68
CA ASP A 80 -10.81 -19.21 -12.62
C ASP A 80 -10.46 -17.81 -12.08
N ALA A 81 -10.40 -17.65 -10.76
CA ALA A 81 -10.12 -16.39 -10.10
C ALA A 81 -9.21 -16.60 -8.88
N PRO A 82 -8.39 -15.59 -8.50
CA PRO A 82 -7.54 -15.70 -7.32
C PRO A 82 -8.37 -15.85 -6.04
N ALA A 83 -7.99 -16.83 -5.22
CA ALA A 83 -8.43 -16.90 -3.84
C ALA A 83 -7.64 -15.90 -2.99
N MET A 84 -8.35 -15.03 -2.26
CA MET A 84 -7.76 -14.17 -1.24
C MET A 84 -7.27 -15.03 -0.07
N LEU A 85 -6.05 -14.82 0.39
CA LEU A 85 -5.52 -15.47 1.58
C LEU A 85 -5.69 -14.57 2.80
N LEU A 86 -6.42 -15.05 3.82
CA LEU A 86 -6.49 -14.41 5.13
C LEU A 86 -5.53 -15.14 6.08
N THR A 87 -4.66 -14.40 6.76
CA THR A 87 -3.81 -14.94 7.82
C THR A 87 -3.96 -14.14 9.10
N ASP A 88 -3.72 -14.76 10.25
CA ASP A 88 -3.76 -14.07 11.54
C ASP A 88 -2.39 -13.91 12.22
N ASP A 89 -1.33 -14.31 11.53
CA ASP A 89 0.06 -14.15 11.96
C ASP A 89 1.02 -13.93 10.78
N GLY A 90 2.25 -13.52 11.09
CA GLY A 90 3.31 -13.26 10.10
C GLY A 90 4.16 -14.48 9.72
N GLY A 91 4.03 -15.59 10.43
CA GLY A 91 4.75 -16.86 10.19
C GLY A 91 4.07 -17.78 9.18
N THR A 92 2.76 -17.63 8.95
CA THR A 92 1.98 -18.46 8.01
C THR A 92 2.55 -18.45 6.59
N ILE A 93 2.80 -17.28 5.97
CA ILE A 93 3.35 -17.22 4.60
C ILE A 93 4.72 -17.89 4.50
N PRO A 94 5.73 -17.57 5.34
CA PRO A 94 7.01 -18.27 5.32
C PRO A 94 6.90 -19.80 5.47
N ALA A 95 6.03 -20.29 6.37
CA ALA A 95 5.83 -21.72 6.56
C ALA A 95 5.23 -22.39 5.31
N LEU A 96 4.22 -21.76 4.70
CA LEU A 96 3.62 -22.24 3.45
C LEU A 96 4.63 -22.22 2.30
N VAL A 97 5.45 -21.17 2.16
CA VAL A 97 6.48 -21.07 1.10
C VAL A 97 7.52 -22.17 1.23
N GLY A 98 7.96 -22.49 2.45
CA GLY A 98 8.86 -23.61 2.70
C GLY A 98 8.26 -24.93 2.23
N LEU A 99 7.00 -25.19 2.60
CA LEU A 99 6.25 -26.37 2.18
C LEU A 99 6.05 -26.42 0.66
N ALA A 100 5.60 -25.33 0.05
CA ALA A 100 5.33 -25.24 -1.38
C ALA A 100 6.59 -25.48 -2.21
N ARG A 101 7.75 -24.98 -1.79
CA ARG A 101 9.03 -25.23 -2.48
C ARG A 101 9.43 -26.71 -2.43
N ALA A 102 9.17 -27.40 -1.32
CA ALA A 102 9.44 -28.83 -1.20
C ALA A 102 8.58 -29.69 -2.16
N HIS A 103 7.41 -29.18 -2.56
CA HIS A 103 6.45 -29.88 -3.43
C HIS A 103 6.20 -29.16 -4.78
N ALA A 104 7.09 -28.25 -5.21
CA ALA A 104 6.88 -27.44 -6.41
C ALA A 104 6.75 -28.28 -7.70
N HIS A 105 7.39 -29.44 -7.75
CA HIS A 105 7.39 -30.37 -8.88
C HIS A 105 6.62 -31.66 -8.60
N HIS A 106 5.63 -31.61 -7.69
CA HIS A 106 4.82 -32.77 -7.37
C HIS A 106 4.08 -33.30 -8.59
N SER A 107 3.96 -34.62 -8.70
CA SER A 107 3.32 -35.28 -9.86
C SER A 107 1.80 -35.06 -9.91
N ASP A 108 1.14 -34.88 -8.75
CA ASP A 108 -0.26 -34.46 -8.68
C ASP A 108 -0.40 -32.96 -9.05
N PRO A 109 -1.14 -32.63 -10.12
CA PRO A 109 -1.39 -31.25 -10.55
C PRO A 109 -2.09 -30.39 -9.49
N ASN A 110 -2.89 -30.98 -8.60
CA ASN A 110 -3.56 -30.23 -7.53
C ASN A 110 -2.55 -29.71 -6.51
N ILE A 111 -1.59 -30.57 -6.12
CA ILE A 111 -0.55 -30.22 -5.15
C ILE A 111 0.43 -29.21 -5.77
N SER A 112 0.91 -29.44 -6.99
CA SER A 112 1.82 -28.50 -7.66
C SER A 112 1.14 -27.17 -8.01
N GLY A 113 -0.15 -27.18 -8.39
CA GLY A 113 -0.96 -25.98 -8.61
C GLY A 113 -1.23 -25.18 -7.34
N SER A 114 -1.42 -25.85 -6.19
CA SER A 114 -1.52 -25.19 -4.89
C SER A 114 -0.18 -24.65 -4.40
N ALA A 115 0.91 -25.39 -4.60
CA ALA A 115 2.25 -24.90 -4.32
C ALA A 115 2.56 -23.61 -5.12
N ALA A 116 2.19 -23.59 -6.41
CA ALA A 116 2.33 -22.40 -7.25
C ALA A 116 1.43 -21.23 -6.78
N MET A 117 0.23 -21.51 -6.25
CA MET A 117 -0.63 -20.49 -5.65
C MET A 117 0.01 -19.86 -4.41
N VAL A 118 0.66 -20.68 -3.57
CA VAL A 118 1.45 -20.17 -2.43
C VAL A 118 2.61 -19.30 -2.90
N GLY A 119 3.30 -19.69 -3.98
CA GLY A 119 4.32 -18.85 -4.60
C GLY A 119 3.79 -17.49 -5.04
N TRP A 120 2.60 -17.46 -5.66
CA TRP A 120 1.93 -16.22 -6.05
C TRP A 120 1.51 -15.39 -4.84
N TRP A 121 0.90 -15.98 -3.81
CA TRP A 121 0.59 -15.28 -2.56
C TRP A 121 1.83 -14.67 -1.92
N ALA A 122 2.96 -15.36 -1.92
CA ALA A 122 4.21 -14.84 -1.38
C ALA A 122 4.68 -13.59 -2.13
N ASP A 123 4.59 -13.56 -3.47
CA ASP A 123 4.86 -12.34 -4.26
C ASP A 123 3.87 -11.21 -3.91
N ARG A 124 2.58 -11.53 -3.81
CA ARG A 124 1.56 -10.52 -3.52
C ARG A 124 1.67 -9.95 -2.10
N ALA A 125 2.07 -10.74 -1.11
CA ALA A 125 2.22 -10.30 0.28
C ALA A 125 3.18 -9.11 0.44
N ASP A 126 4.14 -8.95 -0.47
CA ASP A 126 5.09 -7.83 -0.49
C ASP A 126 4.52 -6.53 -1.11
N HIS A 127 3.29 -6.55 -1.67
CA HIS A 127 2.69 -5.40 -2.33
C HIS A 127 1.74 -4.65 -1.37
N PRO A 128 2.07 -3.41 -0.95
CA PRO A 128 1.20 -2.62 -0.08
C PRO A 128 -0.19 -2.42 -0.70
N GLY A 129 -1.23 -2.60 0.10
CA GLY A 129 -2.62 -2.44 -0.33
C GLY A 129 -3.16 -3.58 -1.22
N THR A 130 -2.42 -4.68 -1.39
CA THR A 130 -2.95 -5.88 -2.05
C THR A 130 -4.19 -6.41 -1.32
N SER A 131 -5.10 -6.98 -2.09
CA SER A 131 -6.23 -7.75 -1.58
C SER A 131 -6.01 -9.26 -1.70
N ALA A 132 -4.96 -9.69 -2.40
CA ALA A 132 -4.67 -11.11 -2.58
C ALA A 132 -4.21 -11.79 -1.28
N VAL A 133 -3.50 -11.07 -0.41
CA VAL A 133 -3.06 -11.56 0.91
C VAL A 133 -3.34 -10.51 1.97
N VAL A 134 -4.14 -10.87 2.97
CA VAL A 134 -4.54 -10.00 4.07
C VAL A 134 -4.08 -10.60 5.38
N ASN A 135 -3.01 -10.02 5.94
CA ASN A 135 -2.66 -10.23 7.34
C ASN A 135 -3.63 -9.43 8.22
N LEU A 136 -4.54 -10.12 8.90
CA LEU A 136 -5.64 -9.51 9.65
C LEU A 136 -5.16 -8.59 10.79
N PRO A 137 -4.16 -8.93 11.62
CA PRO A 137 -3.60 -7.99 12.59
C PRO A 137 -3.07 -6.69 11.95
N ALA A 138 -2.33 -6.79 10.85
CA ALA A 138 -1.77 -5.64 10.15
C ALA A 138 -2.86 -4.77 9.50
N ALA A 139 -3.81 -5.40 8.80
CA ALA A 139 -4.96 -4.71 8.20
C ALA A 139 -5.84 -4.03 9.26
N SER A 140 -6.04 -4.69 10.41
CA SER A 140 -6.78 -4.11 11.53
C SER A 140 -6.05 -2.89 12.11
N SER A 141 -4.73 -2.95 12.28
CA SER A 141 -3.91 -1.85 12.81
C SER A 141 -3.78 -0.66 11.85
N ALA A 142 -3.92 -0.93 10.54
CA ALA A 142 -4.03 0.12 9.53
C ALA A 142 -5.35 0.88 9.66
N ARG A 143 -6.44 0.18 9.98
CA ARG A 143 -7.80 0.75 10.01
C ARG A 143 -8.22 1.28 11.37
N TYR A 144 -7.72 0.71 12.47
CA TYR A 144 -8.16 1.02 13.83
C TYR A 144 -6.99 1.17 14.81
N VAL A 145 -7.25 1.91 15.89
CA VAL A 145 -6.41 1.99 17.09
C VAL A 145 -7.12 1.31 18.25
N LEU A 146 -6.40 0.46 18.96
CA LEU A 146 -6.85 -0.14 20.22
C LEU A 146 -6.25 0.57 21.42
N GLY A 147 -6.95 0.52 22.56
CA GLY A 147 -6.51 1.06 23.86
C GLY A 147 -5.46 0.21 24.56
N VAL A 148 -4.52 -0.36 23.81
CA VAL A 148 -3.42 -1.20 24.30
C VAL A 148 -2.09 -0.68 23.77
N VAL A 149 -0.99 -1.15 24.35
CA VAL A 149 0.37 -0.86 23.85
C VAL A 149 0.52 -1.34 22.38
N PRO A 150 1.24 -0.62 21.52
CA PRO A 150 1.34 -0.94 20.10
C PRO A 150 1.76 -2.39 19.79
N GLU A 151 2.67 -2.94 20.58
CA GLU A 151 3.18 -4.31 20.42
C GLU A 151 2.07 -5.36 20.56
N ALA A 152 1.10 -5.12 21.43
CA ALA A 152 -0.01 -6.04 21.66
C ALA A 152 -0.93 -6.19 20.43
N GLN A 153 -0.97 -5.18 19.54
CA GLN A 153 -1.75 -5.23 18.30
C GLN A 153 -1.20 -6.22 17.26
N ARG A 154 0.00 -6.79 17.48
CA ARG A 154 0.50 -7.92 16.67
C ARG A 154 -0.22 -9.24 17.00
N SER A 155 -0.93 -9.31 18.14
CA SER A 155 -1.60 -10.52 18.58
C SER A 155 -3.00 -10.64 17.99
N ALA A 156 -3.26 -11.76 17.32
CA ALA A 156 -4.58 -12.10 16.82
C ALA A 156 -5.65 -12.17 17.93
N ARG A 157 -5.29 -12.71 19.09
CA ARG A 157 -6.18 -12.83 20.26
C ARG A 157 -6.64 -11.46 20.77
N VAL A 158 -5.75 -10.48 20.78
CA VAL A 158 -6.08 -9.11 21.20
C VAL A 158 -7.13 -8.52 20.27
N TRP A 159 -6.95 -8.65 18.96
CA TRP A 159 -7.93 -8.17 17.98
C TRP A 159 -9.26 -8.88 18.08
N ARG A 160 -9.29 -10.22 18.16
CA ARG A 160 -10.52 -10.99 18.35
C ARG A 160 -11.30 -10.54 19.58
N THR A 161 -10.60 -10.33 20.70
CA THR A 161 -11.20 -9.83 21.94
C THR A 161 -11.85 -8.45 21.75
N TRP A 162 -11.12 -7.50 21.15
CA TRP A 162 -11.62 -6.13 20.95
C TRP A 162 -12.73 -6.04 19.89
N LEU A 163 -12.73 -6.95 18.92
CA LEU A 163 -13.75 -7.05 17.87
C LEU A 163 -14.91 -7.98 18.26
N GLN A 164 -14.86 -8.59 19.44
CA GLN A 164 -15.87 -9.52 19.96
C GLN A 164 -16.09 -10.77 19.08
N ILE A 165 -15.03 -11.26 18.46
CA ILE A 165 -15.05 -12.45 17.60
C ILE A 165 -14.84 -13.67 18.48
N ALA A 166 -15.90 -14.48 18.65
CA ALA A 166 -15.87 -15.63 19.55
C ALA A 166 -15.17 -16.86 18.95
N ASP A 167 -15.15 -16.96 17.61
CA ASP A 167 -14.53 -18.08 16.92
C ASP A 167 -13.00 -17.90 16.82
N GLU A 168 -12.28 -18.62 17.68
CA GLU A 168 -10.81 -18.64 17.73
C GLU A 168 -10.17 -19.52 16.65
N SER A 169 -10.99 -20.29 15.92
CA SER A 169 -10.56 -21.12 14.80
C SER A 169 -10.10 -20.27 13.61
N VAL A 170 -9.52 -20.90 12.59
CA VAL A 170 -9.22 -20.21 11.33
C VAL A 170 -10.51 -19.80 10.60
N ALA A 171 -11.64 -20.49 10.80
CA ALA A 171 -12.92 -20.08 10.20
C ALA A 171 -13.38 -18.70 10.71
N GLY A 172 -13.11 -18.37 11.97
CA GLY A 172 -13.40 -17.07 12.57
C GLY A 172 -12.66 -15.90 11.92
N MET A 173 -11.59 -16.14 11.15
CA MET A 173 -10.92 -15.10 10.36
C MET A 173 -11.83 -14.47 9.30
N HIS A 174 -12.84 -15.21 8.80
CA HIS A 174 -13.83 -14.66 7.87
C HIS A 174 -14.73 -13.62 8.54
N GLU A 175 -15.14 -13.88 9.78
CA GLU A 175 -15.88 -12.90 10.58
C GLU A 175 -15.01 -11.66 10.85
N TRP A 176 -13.74 -11.88 11.20
CA TRP A 176 -12.78 -10.80 11.39
C TRP A 176 -12.60 -9.95 10.13
N ALA A 177 -12.35 -10.59 8.98
CA ALA A 177 -12.22 -9.90 7.70
C ALA A 177 -13.46 -9.06 7.38
N ARG A 178 -14.66 -9.57 7.63
CA ARG A 178 -15.91 -8.80 7.46
C ARG A 178 -15.97 -7.60 8.41
N ALA A 179 -15.61 -7.76 9.67
CA ALA A 179 -15.63 -6.67 10.65
C ALA A 179 -14.74 -5.50 10.20
N ILE A 180 -13.50 -5.79 9.79
CA ILE A 180 -12.52 -4.76 9.40
C ILE A 180 -12.55 -4.39 7.91
N GLY A 181 -13.29 -5.13 7.09
CA GLY A 181 -13.45 -4.88 5.65
C GLY A 181 -14.80 -4.27 5.28
N SER A 182 -15.62 -3.90 6.28
CA SER A 182 -16.93 -3.28 6.07
C SER A 182 -16.84 -1.79 5.67
N GLY A 183 -17.56 -1.36 4.65
CA GLY A 183 -17.58 0.04 4.20
C GLY A 183 -16.91 0.27 2.83
N PRO A 184 -16.78 1.53 2.38
CA PRO A 184 -16.18 1.82 1.08
C PRO A 184 -14.68 1.55 1.07
N LEU A 185 -14.20 0.89 0.02
CA LEU A 185 -12.77 0.72 -0.25
C LEU A 185 -12.12 2.08 -0.51
N LEU A 186 -10.86 2.25 -0.07
CA LEU A 186 -10.01 3.37 -0.51
C LEU A 186 -10.00 3.44 -2.04
N PRO A 187 -10.44 4.54 -2.67
CA PRO A 187 -10.70 4.58 -4.12
C PRO A 187 -9.51 4.15 -4.99
N LEU A 188 -8.29 4.56 -4.60
CA LEU A 188 -7.08 4.22 -5.34
C LEU A 188 -6.66 2.74 -5.26
N LEU A 189 -7.17 1.99 -4.27
CA LEU A 189 -6.82 0.57 -4.11
C LEU A 189 -7.58 -0.35 -5.08
N ALA A 190 -8.65 0.13 -5.73
CA ALA A 190 -9.30 -0.62 -6.81
C ALA A 190 -8.30 -1.00 -7.92
N ALA A 191 -7.36 -0.10 -8.22
CA ALA A 191 -6.31 -0.36 -9.19
C ALA A 191 -5.31 -1.45 -8.73
N ILE A 192 -5.10 -1.60 -7.43
CA ILE A 192 -4.25 -2.69 -6.90
C ILE A 192 -4.98 -4.03 -7.03
N GLY A 193 -6.29 -4.08 -6.78
CA GLY A 193 -7.09 -5.29 -7.00
C GLY A 193 -7.11 -5.75 -8.47
N GLU A 194 -7.21 -4.81 -9.41
CA GLU A 194 -7.06 -5.12 -10.85
C GLU A 194 -5.65 -5.66 -11.18
N ASP A 195 -4.61 -5.10 -10.55
CA ASP A 195 -3.23 -5.58 -10.71
C ASP A 195 -3.03 -6.98 -10.08
N ASP A 196 -3.69 -7.29 -8.97
CA ASP A 196 -3.71 -8.64 -8.37
C ASP A 196 -4.31 -9.65 -9.36
N ALA A 197 -5.48 -9.35 -9.94
CA ALA A 197 -6.14 -10.21 -10.92
C ALA A 197 -5.27 -10.40 -12.19
N TYR A 198 -4.67 -9.32 -12.70
CA TYR A 198 -3.74 -9.40 -13.83
C TYR A 198 -2.51 -10.25 -13.49
N SER A 199 -1.91 -10.07 -12.31
CA SER A 199 -0.76 -10.85 -11.83
C SER A 199 -1.11 -12.34 -11.73
N PHE A 200 -2.30 -12.66 -11.22
CA PHE A 200 -2.79 -14.04 -11.15
C PHE A 200 -2.87 -14.67 -12.55
N SER A 201 -3.53 -14.03 -13.52
CA SER A 201 -3.60 -14.54 -14.89
C SER A 201 -2.21 -14.74 -15.54
N ARG A 202 -1.24 -13.86 -15.21
CA ARG A 202 0.15 -14.01 -15.64
C ARG A 202 0.82 -15.23 -15.00
N ALA A 203 0.59 -15.48 -13.72
CA ALA A 203 1.09 -16.66 -13.02
C ALA A 203 0.48 -17.95 -13.59
N GLN A 204 -0.81 -17.96 -13.92
CA GLN A 204 -1.47 -19.08 -14.60
C GLN A 204 -0.84 -19.38 -15.96
N SER A 205 -0.66 -18.35 -16.80
CA SER A 205 0.00 -18.51 -18.11
C SER A 205 1.42 -19.04 -17.95
N ALA A 206 2.18 -18.50 -17.00
CA ALA A 206 3.55 -18.94 -16.75
C ALA A 206 3.61 -20.41 -16.29
N LEU A 207 2.68 -20.85 -15.43
CA LEU A 207 2.58 -22.24 -15.00
C LEU A 207 2.28 -23.17 -16.19
N VAL A 208 1.35 -22.77 -17.08
CA VAL A 208 1.03 -23.52 -18.31
C VAL A 208 2.23 -23.60 -19.25
N ASP A 209 3.01 -22.52 -19.36
CA ASP A 209 4.23 -22.45 -20.17
C ASP A 209 5.42 -23.24 -19.54
N GLY A 210 5.22 -23.90 -18.39
CA GLY A 210 6.24 -24.67 -17.69
C GLY A 210 7.28 -23.83 -16.95
N HIS A 211 6.93 -22.58 -16.61
CA HIS A 211 7.80 -21.73 -15.80
C HIS A 211 7.93 -22.27 -14.36
N ASP A 212 9.16 -22.40 -13.90
CA ASP A 212 9.47 -22.85 -12.55
C ASP A 212 9.48 -21.67 -11.57
N TRP A 213 8.33 -21.45 -10.92
CA TRP A 213 8.15 -20.39 -9.91
C TRP A 213 9.01 -20.58 -8.65
N SER A 214 9.51 -21.80 -8.41
CA SER A 214 10.31 -22.09 -7.21
C SER A 214 11.74 -21.57 -7.31
N ARG A 215 12.19 -21.25 -8.53
CA ARG A 215 13.52 -20.70 -8.79
C ARG A 215 13.56 -19.19 -8.57
N PRO A 216 14.72 -18.66 -8.16
CA PRO A 216 14.91 -17.22 -8.14
C PRO A 216 14.66 -16.58 -9.50
N ASP A 217 14.03 -15.41 -9.48
CA ASP A 217 13.87 -14.56 -10.65
C ASP A 217 15.23 -14.19 -11.26
N ASN A 218 15.25 -14.07 -12.59
CA ASN A 218 16.36 -13.36 -13.25
C ASN A 218 16.32 -11.86 -12.90
N THR A 219 17.47 -11.19 -13.03
CA THR A 219 17.64 -9.78 -12.68
C THR A 219 16.59 -8.84 -13.29
N ALA A 220 16.20 -9.07 -14.55
CA ALA A 220 15.20 -8.23 -15.20
C ALA A 220 13.79 -8.42 -14.62
N SER A 221 13.44 -9.64 -14.23
CA SER A 221 12.14 -9.95 -13.60
C SER A 221 12.11 -9.44 -12.16
N ALA A 222 13.20 -9.63 -11.41
CA ALA A 222 13.36 -9.07 -10.07
C ALA A 222 13.28 -7.53 -10.05
N ALA A 223 13.92 -6.84 -11.01
CA ALA A 223 13.85 -5.39 -11.14
C ALA A 223 12.41 -4.90 -11.41
N MET A 224 11.64 -5.68 -12.16
CA MET A 224 10.25 -5.36 -12.47
C MET A 224 9.31 -5.66 -11.30
N GLY A 225 9.55 -6.74 -10.56
CA GLY A 225 8.87 -7.00 -9.29
C GLY A 225 9.15 -5.91 -8.27
N LEU A 226 10.39 -5.44 -8.14
CA LEU A 226 10.72 -4.28 -7.29
C LEU A 226 9.97 -3.02 -7.74
N ARG A 227 10.00 -2.70 -9.03
CA ARG A 227 9.27 -1.54 -9.56
C ARG A 227 7.76 -1.63 -9.32
N SER A 228 7.17 -2.81 -9.50
CA SER A 228 5.75 -3.04 -9.22
C SER A 228 5.40 -2.82 -7.74
N ARG A 229 6.28 -3.24 -6.82
CA ARG A 229 6.13 -3.00 -5.38
C ARG A 229 6.26 -1.52 -5.02
N CYS A 230 7.21 -0.80 -5.62
CA CYS A 230 7.30 0.66 -5.48
C CYS A 230 6.04 1.34 -6.02
N ASP A 231 5.55 0.92 -7.19
CA ASP A 231 4.32 1.47 -7.77
C ASP A 231 3.12 1.26 -6.79
N ALA A 232 3.01 0.08 -6.19
CA ALA A 232 1.97 -0.22 -5.19
C ALA A 232 2.13 0.62 -3.90
N ALA A 233 3.36 0.86 -3.44
CA ALA A 233 3.63 1.71 -2.28
C ALA A 233 3.23 3.18 -2.50
N ASP A 234 3.49 3.72 -3.68
CA ASP A 234 3.10 5.09 -4.06
C ASP A 234 1.56 5.22 -4.15
N VAL A 235 0.90 4.22 -4.73
CA VAL A 235 -0.57 4.16 -4.80
C VAL A 235 -1.18 4.05 -3.41
N MET A 236 -0.65 3.18 -2.54
CA MET A 236 -1.12 3.03 -1.17
C MET A 236 -0.94 4.33 -0.37
N SER A 237 0.23 4.97 -0.46
CA SER A 237 0.51 6.24 0.22
C SER A 237 -0.42 7.36 -0.26
N SER A 238 -0.68 7.43 -1.57
CA SER A 238 -1.65 8.37 -2.16
C SER A 238 -3.08 8.04 -1.71
N GLY A 239 -3.44 6.75 -1.65
CA GLY A 239 -4.74 6.26 -1.20
C GLY A 239 -5.03 6.64 0.24
N LEU A 240 -4.05 6.49 1.13
CA LEU A 240 -4.18 6.94 2.52
C LEU A 240 -4.44 8.45 2.60
N LEU A 241 -3.78 9.29 1.80
CA LEU A 241 -4.06 10.72 1.74
C LEU A 241 -5.42 11.06 1.11
N ASP A 242 -6.08 10.11 0.44
CA ASP A 242 -7.47 10.27 0.01
C ASP A 242 -8.48 10.02 1.14
N ASP A 243 -8.06 9.36 2.23
CA ASP A 243 -8.89 9.18 3.42
C ASP A 243 -8.99 10.45 4.28
N PRO A 244 -10.20 10.89 4.65
CA PRO A 244 -10.37 12.10 5.44
C PRO A 244 -9.79 12.03 6.84
N MET A 245 -9.82 10.87 7.51
CA MET A 245 -9.28 10.71 8.86
C MET A 245 -7.76 10.65 8.83
N TRP A 246 -7.22 9.93 7.84
CA TRP A 246 -5.76 9.88 7.66
C TRP A 246 -5.18 11.26 7.33
N ARG A 247 -5.87 12.09 6.54
CA ARG A 247 -5.41 13.46 6.25
C ARG A 247 -5.29 14.33 7.50
N GLU A 248 -6.20 14.20 8.47
CA GLU A 248 -6.09 14.93 9.74
C GLU A 248 -4.82 14.50 10.49
N ARG A 249 -4.56 13.20 10.57
CA ARG A 249 -3.30 12.68 11.12
C ARG A 249 -2.08 13.16 10.34
N ALA A 250 -2.18 13.21 9.01
CA ALA A 250 -1.08 13.56 8.11
C ALA A 250 -0.57 15.00 8.29
N LEU A 251 -1.41 15.91 8.83
CA LEU A 251 -0.98 17.25 9.27
C LEU A 251 0.19 17.20 10.25
N HIS A 252 0.19 16.20 11.14
CA HIS A 252 1.18 16.05 12.20
C HIS A 252 2.46 15.34 11.73
N THR A 253 2.49 14.91 10.47
CA THR A 253 3.65 14.27 9.83
C THR A 253 4.25 15.11 8.70
N GLY A 254 3.62 16.25 8.38
CA GLY A 254 4.05 17.14 7.30
C GLY A 254 3.57 16.77 5.90
N HIS A 255 2.88 15.65 5.70
CA HIS A 255 2.39 15.25 4.38
C HIS A 255 1.16 16.05 3.92
N VAL A 256 0.46 16.71 4.85
CA VAL A 256 -0.59 17.68 4.56
C VAL A 256 -0.22 18.99 5.22
N ALA A 257 -0.29 20.10 4.48
CA ALA A 257 -0.11 21.43 5.01
C ALA A 257 -1.42 22.21 4.96
N VAL A 258 -1.68 23.03 5.99
CA VAL A 258 -2.82 23.94 6.04
C VAL A 258 -2.30 25.33 6.32
N GLY A 259 -2.75 26.29 5.51
CA GLY A 259 -2.30 27.67 5.62
C GLY A 259 -3.30 28.66 5.07
N VAL A 260 -2.89 29.93 5.06
CA VAL A 260 -3.67 31.05 4.53
C VAL A 260 -3.09 31.47 3.19
N ALA A 261 -3.94 31.52 2.16
CA ALA A 261 -3.57 31.96 0.82
C ALA A 261 -3.34 33.47 0.77
N SER A 262 -2.32 33.89 0.02
CA SER A 262 -2.09 35.27 -0.37
C SER A 262 -1.71 35.32 -1.85
N MET A 263 -2.55 36.00 -2.63
CA MET A 263 -2.34 36.23 -4.05
C MET A 263 -1.59 37.54 -4.27
N THR A 264 -0.43 37.45 -4.93
CA THR A 264 0.30 38.61 -5.41
C THR A 264 -0.04 38.80 -6.89
N PRO A 265 -0.70 39.91 -7.29
CA PRO A 265 -1.01 40.19 -8.68
C PRO A 265 0.28 40.35 -9.50
N PRO A 266 0.26 40.05 -10.82
CA PRO A 266 1.43 40.23 -11.66
C PRO A 266 1.85 41.72 -11.68
N PRO A 267 3.16 42.02 -11.77
CA PRO A 267 3.63 43.40 -11.84
C PRO A 267 2.99 44.15 -13.01
N LYS A 268 2.61 45.42 -12.79
CA LYS A 268 2.06 46.29 -13.84
C LYS A 268 3.07 46.37 -15.00
N GLY A 269 2.62 46.07 -16.23
CA GLY A 269 3.45 46.09 -17.44
C GLY A 269 4.17 44.77 -17.77
N SER A 270 4.03 43.72 -16.95
CA SER A 270 4.59 42.40 -17.27
C SER A 270 3.72 41.65 -18.29
N ARG A 271 4.35 40.81 -19.14
CA ARG A 271 3.62 39.86 -20.01
C ARG A 271 3.00 38.69 -19.23
N ARG A 272 3.35 38.50 -17.95
CA ARG A 272 2.76 37.43 -17.12
C ARG A 272 1.32 37.82 -16.78
N ARG A 273 0.38 36.96 -17.21
CA ARG A 273 -1.06 37.15 -16.95
C ARG A 273 -1.50 36.58 -15.60
N ASN A 274 -0.70 35.70 -14.99
CA ASN A 274 -1.08 34.99 -13.78
C ASN A 274 -0.35 35.58 -12.57
N GLY A 275 -1.08 35.72 -11.45
CA GLY A 275 -0.50 36.08 -10.16
C GLY A 275 0.29 34.92 -9.55
N SER A 276 1.15 35.22 -8.58
CA SER A 276 1.81 34.19 -7.77
C SER A 276 1.00 33.93 -6.50
N LEU A 277 0.75 32.67 -6.21
CA LEU A 277 0.11 32.25 -4.98
C LEU A 277 1.17 31.93 -3.92
N SER A 278 0.94 32.38 -2.69
CA SER A 278 1.71 31.98 -1.52
C SER A 278 0.77 31.46 -0.45
N VAL A 279 1.19 30.42 0.28
CA VAL A 279 0.40 29.84 1.38
C VAL A 279 1.25 29.91 2.65
N THR A 280 0.77 30.69 3.63
CA THR A 280 1.43 30.84 4.93
C THR A 280 0.85 29.83 5.90
N CYS A 281 1.66 28.86 6.32
CA CYS A 281 1.31 27.81 7.26
C CYS A 281 1.80 28.16 8.67
N GLU A 282 0.96 27.90 9.68
CA GLU A 282 1.36 28.07 11.10
C GLU A 282 2.42 27.05 11.53
N ARG A 283 2.50 25.91 10.84
CA ARG A 283 3.45 24.85 11.15
C ARG A 283 4.67 24.92 10.23
N LEU A 284 5.82 24.53 10.78
CA LEU A 284 7.11 24.50 10.06
C LEU A 284 7.47 23.12 9.48
N ASP A 285 6.68 22.08 9.77
CA ASP A 285 7.04 20.68 9.56
C ASP A 285 6.53 20.08 8.24
N SER A 286 6.37 20.89 7.18
CA SER A 286 5.91 20.40 5.88
C SER A 286 6.95 19.53 5.18
N ARG A 287 6.49 18.45 4.55
CA ARG A 287 7.28 17.57 3.67
C ARG A 287 7.11 17.92 2.18
N LEU A 288 6.31 18.93 1.86
CA LEU A 288 6.11 19.38 0.48
C LEU A 288 7.39 20.07 -0.01
N ARG A 289 8.05 19.49 -1.02
CA ARG A 289 9.33 19.97 -1.54
C ARG A 289 9.14 20.85 -2.76
N VAL A 290 10.06 21.80 -2.96
CA VAL A 290 10.17 22.57 -4.20
C VAL A 290 10.29 21.61 -5.40
N GLY A 291 9.60 21.90 -6.50
CA GLY A 291 9.50 21.05 -7.67
C GLY A 291 8.41 19.96 -7.59
N SER A 292 7.77 19.79 -6.43
CA SER A 292 6.70 18.80 -6.28
C SER A 292 5.36 19.36 -6.73
N ALA A 293 4.60 18.55 -7.47
CA ALA A 293 3.21 18.84 -7.76
C ALA A 293 2.34 18.54 -6.53
N VAL A 294 1.47 19.48 -6.17
CA VAL A 294 0.56 19.40 -5.04
C VAL A 294 -0.87 19.59 -5.52
N THR A 295 -1.79 18.87 -4.88
CA THR A 295 -3.23 19.11 -5.01
C THR A 295 -3.69 20.02 -3.88
N GLU A 296 -4.48 21.01 -4.26
CA GLU A 296 -4.92 22.08 -3.38
C GLU A 296 -6.44 22.25 -3.40
N TRP A 297 -7.00 22.63 -2.25
CA TRP A 297 -8.39 23.08 -2.12
C TRP A 297 -8.59 24.05 -0.95
N VAL A 298 -9.65 24.85 -1.03
CA VAL A 298 -10.10 25.72 0.08
C VAL A 298 -10.90 24.89 1.09
N GLY A 299 -10.59 25.03 2.37
CA GLY A 299 -11.36 24.43 3.47
C GLY A 299 -10.52 23.67 4.48
N THR A 300 -10.93 22.45 4.80
CA THR A 300 -10.32 21.63 5.87
C THR A 300 -9.86 20.27 5.35
N PRO A 301 -8.86 19.63 5.98
CA PRO A 301 -8.40 18.31 5.56
C PRO A 301 -9.50 17.24 5.56
N ARG A 302 -10.48 17.36 6.46
CA ARG A 302 -11.59 16.40 6.57
C ARG A 302 -12.53 16.43 5.38
N ARG A 303 -12.64 17.55 4.67
CA ARG A 303 -13.55 17.72 3.52
C ARG A 303 -12.74 18.03 2.28
N ARG A 304 -12.61 17.05 1.38
CA ARG A 304 -12.05 17.22 0.04
C ARG A 304 -13.20 17.57 -0.93
N PRO A 305 -13.30 18.82 -1.41
CA PRO A 305 -14.35 19.22 -2.35
C PRO A 305 -14.06 18.66 -3.75
N PHE A 306 -15.05 18.75 -4.64
CA PHE A 306 -14.86 18.43 -6.06
C PHE A 306 -13.91 19.42 -6.73
N GLU A 307 -14.06 20.71 -6.44
CA GLU A 307 -13.20 21.76 -6.96
C GLU A 307 -11.83 21.69 -6.30
N GLN A 308 -10.84 21.28 -7.10
CA GLN A 308 -9.45 21.15 -6.72
C GLN A 308 -8.60 21.67 -7.87
N PHE A 309 -7.37 22.06 -7.57
CA PHE A 309 -6.40 22.36 -8.61
C PHE A 309 -5.04 21.79 -8.23
N THR A 310 -4.23 21.60 -9.26
CA THR A 310 -2.85 21.10 -9.11
C THR A 310 -1.89 22.20 -9.48
N VAL A 311 -0.89 22.41 -8.63
CA VAL A 311 0.14 23.43 -8.81
C VAL A 311 1.48 22.88 -8.34
N GLU A 312 2.58 23.45 -8.83
CA GLU A 312 3.93 23.11 -8.39
C GLU A 312 4.37 24.01 -7.23
N VAL A 313 5.05 23.45 -6.24
CA VAL A 313 5.73 24.24 -5.21
C VAL A 313 7.00 24.84 -5.80
N THR A 314 7.08 26.17 -5.84
CA THR A 314 8.20 26.91 -6.45
C THR A 314 9.21 27.44 -5.43
N SER A 315 8.80 27.66 -4.18
CA SER A 315 9.69 28.08 -3.11
C SER A 315 9.17 27.68 -1.73
N THR A 316 10.09 27.58 -0.77
CA THR A 316 9.79 27.27 0.62
C THR A 316 10.68 28.15 1.50
N GLU A 317 10.07 28.99 2.33
CA GLU A 317 10.79 29.95 3.18
C GLU A 317 10.17 30.01 4.58
N VAL A 318 10.94 30.45 5.58
CA VAL A 318 10.42 30.73 6.92
C VAL A 318 10.43 32.24 7.14
N VAL A 319 9.24 32.83 7.28
CA VAL A 319 9.05 34.27 7.46
C VAL A 319 8.30 34.51 8.75
N GLY A 320 8.89 35.27 9.68
CA GLY A 320 8.26 35.58 10.97
C GLY A 320 7.92 34.34 11.80
N GLY A 321 8.72 33.27 11.69
CA GLY A 321 8.48 32.00 12.39
C GLY A 321 7.40 31.12 11.77
N LYS A 322 6.88 31.47 10.58
CA LYS A 322 5.88 30.71 9.84
C LYS A 322 6.45 30.18 8.53
N LEU A 323 5.97 29.03 8.08
CA LEU A 323 6.36 28.47 6.80
C LEU A 323 5.56 29.15 5.69
N VAL A 324 6.24 29.64 4.67
CA VAL A 324 5.63 30.21 3.48
C VAL A 324 5.97 29.32 2.29
N LEU A 325 4.95 28.72 1.68
CA LEU A 325 5.08 27.96 0.44
C LEU A 325 4.70 28.87 -0.72
N GLY A 326 5.66 29.12 -1.61
CA GLY A 326 5.40 29.75 -2.90
C GLY A 326 4.92 28.70 -3.88
N LEU A 327 3.82 28.99 -4.57
CA LEU A 327 3.20 28.11 -5.53
C LEU A 327 3.26 28.74 -6.92
N GLY A 328 3.34 27.88 -7.93
CA GLY A 328 3.35 28.25 -9.33
C GLY A 328 2.09 29.02 -9.77
N SER A 329 1.97 29.25 -11.08
CA SER A 329 0.84 30.01 -11.60
C SER A 329 -0.47 29.24 -11.43
N VAL A 330 -1.44 29.85 -10.74
CA VAL A 330 -2.78 29.30 -10.54
C VAL A 330 -3.76 29.94 -11.52
N GLY A 331 -4.65 29.12 -12.09
CA GLY A 331 -5.64 29.53 -13.09
C GLY A 331 -6.94 30.06 -12.48
N MET A 332 -8.06 29.80 -13.16
CA MET A 332 -9.41 30.29 -12.81
C MET A 332 -9.91 29.88 -11.41
N TYR A 333 -9.33 28.83 -10.83
CA TYR A 333 -9.70 28.29 -9.51
C TYR A 333 -8.76 28.73 -8.39
N ALA A 334 -8.04 29.85 -8.57
CA ALA A 334 -7.16 30.38 -7.54
C ALA A 334 -7.96 30.73 -6.26
N PRO A 335 -7.44 30.38 -5.07
CA PRO A 335 -8.10 30.69 -3.82
C PRO A 335 -8.06 32.20 -3.58
N PRO A 336 -9.12 32.79 -2.99
CA PRO A 336 -9.08 34.20 -2.63
C PRO A 336 -8.04 34.44 -1.53
N SER A 337 -7.38 35.60 -1.56
CA SER A 337 -6.48 36.00 -0.48
C SER A 337 -7.22 35.97 0.87
N GLY A 338 -6.57 35.40 1.89
CA GLY A 338 -7.15 35.18 3.22
C GLY A 338 -7.89 33.83 3.37
N ALA A 339 -8.09 33.07 2.28
CA ALA A 339 -8.72 31.75 2.37
C ALA A 339 -7.82 30.75 3.10
N SER A 340 -8.44 29.87 3.90
CA SER A 340 -7.76 28.69 4.44
C SER A 340 -7.69 27.61 3.38
N VAL A 341 -6.48 27.13 3.14
CA VAL A 341 -6.14 26.22 2.06
C VAL A 341 -5.50 24.97 2.64
N VAL A 342 -5.83 23.83 2.06
CA VAL A 342 -5.17 22.55 2.30
C VAL A 342 -4.31 22.18 1.09
N LEU A 343 -3.09 21.77 1.35
CA LEU A 343 -2.11 21.31 0.37
C LEU A 343 -1.70 19.87 0.71
N MET A 344 -1.65 19.00 -0.30
CA MET A 344 -1.07 17.66 -0.18
C MET A 344 -0.38 17.24 -1.48
N PRO A 345 0.53 16.25 -1.48
CA PRO A 345 1.14 15.75 -2.70
C PRO A 345 0.07 15.33 -3.72
N GLN A 346 0.34 15.60 -5.00
CA GLN A 346 -0.51 15.07 -6.05
C GLN A 346 -0.54 13.55 -5.98
N ALA A 347 -1.73 12.97 -6.04
CA ALA A 347 -1.91 11.52 -6.02
C ALA A 347 -1.19 10.85 -7.22
N ALA A 348 -0.59 9.69 -6.96
CA ALA A 348 -0.06 8.83 -8.01
C ALA A 348 -1.17 8.46 -9.01
N SER A 349 -0.79 8.31 -10.29
CA SER A 349 -1.70 7.88 -11.36
C SER A 349 -1.47 6.41 -11.71
N PRO A 350 -2.36 5.48 -11.27
CA PRO A 350 -2.23 4.07 -11.58
C PRO A 350 -2.17 3.81 -13.10
N HIS A 351 -2.93 4.58 -13.88
CA HIS A 351 -2.92 4.50 -15.34
C HIS A 351 -1.53 4.81 -15.92
N THR A 352 -0.89 5.89 -15.48
CA THR A 352 0.45 6.27 -15.94
C THR A 352 1.49 5.20 -15.56
N MET A 353 1.38 4.65 -14.35
CA MET A 353 2.28 3.61 -13.87
C MET A 353 2.18 2.34 -14.72
N ARG A 354 0.95 1.87 -14.99
CA ARG A 354 0.69 0.71 -15.86
C ARG A 354 1.16 0.94 -17.29
N ALA A 355 0.86 2.09 -17.90
CA ALA A 355 1.30 2.43 -19.26
C ALA A 355 2.84 2.42 -19.37
N GLY A 356 3.54 2.81 -18.30
CA GLY A 356 5.00 2.76 -18.23
C GLY A 356 5.59 1.35 -18.21
N ARG A 357 4.89 0.35 -17.63
CA ARG A 357 5.45 -0.99 -17.39
C ARG A 357 5.99 -1.66 -18.65
N GLY A 358 5.26 -1.59 -19.77
CA GLY A 358 5.71 -2.17 -21.04
C GLY A 358 7.00 -1.53 -21.58
N ARG A 359 7.17 -0.22 -21.38
CA ARG A 359 8.41 0.50 -21.73
C ARG A 359 9.57 0.03 -20.86
N TYR A 360 9.40 -0.03 -19.55
CA TYR A 360 10.44 -0.48 -18.62
C TYR A 360 10.83 -1.94 -18.84
N TRP A 361 9.87 -2.81 -19.10
CA TRP A 361 10.13 -4.21 -19.43
C TRP A 361 11.07 -4.36 -20.64
N ARG A 362 10.80 -3.61 -21.72
CA ARG A 362 11.67 -3.57 -22.90
C ARG A 362 13.05 -2.97 -22.60
N LEU A 363 13.12 -1.95 -21.74
CA LEU A 363 14.39 -1.35 -21.33
C LEU A 363 15.24 -2.35 -20.55
N TYR A 364 14.68 -3.00 -19.52
CA TYR A 364 15.44 -3.89 -18.66
C TYR A 364 15.93 -5.16 -19.36
N ARG A 365 15.19 -5.66 -20.35
CA ARG A 365 15.58 -6.79 -21.21
C ARG A 365 16.39 -6.39 -22.46
N GLY A 366 16.53 -5.10 -22.73
CA GLY A 366 17.21 -4.62 -23.93
C GLY A 366 18.70 -4.91 -23.86
N ARG A 367 19.33 -5.29 -24.99
CA ARG A 367 20.77 -5.65 -25.06
C ARG A 367 21.76 -4.60 -24.53
N ARG A 368 21.33 -3.36 -24.32
CA ARG A 368 22.13 -2.25 -23.76
C ARG A 368 21.92 -2.06 -22.25
N SER A 369 21.03 -2.84 -21.65
CA SER A 369 20.75 -2.80 -20.22
C SER A 369 21.78 -3.63 -19.48
N TRP A 370 22.48 -3.00 -18.55
CA TRP A 370 23.39 -3.69 -17.64
C TRP A 370 22.70 -4.78 -16.82
N LEU A 371 21.39 -4.65 -16.56
CA LEU A 371 20.57 -5.68 -15.89
C LEU A 371 20.42 -6.95 -16.74
N SER A 372 20.47 -6.82 -18.07
CA SER A 372 20.35 -7.96 -18.98
C SER A 372 21.71 -8.55 -19.37
N THR A 373 22.76 -7.73 -19.44
CA THR A 373 24.09 -8.16 -19.86
C THR A 373 24.98 -8.57 -18.69
N GLY A 374 24.60 -8.23 -17.45
CA GLY A 374 25.45 -8.40 -16.26
C GLY A 374 26.70 -7.51 -16.25
N GLN A 375 26.88 -6.67 -17.27
CA GLN A 375 27.99 -5.74 -17.36
C GLN A 375 27.60 -4.43 -16.70
N THR A 376 28.11 -4.21 -15.48
CA THR A 376 27.98 -2.94 -14.76
C THR A 376 28.35 -1.78 -15.71
N PRO A 377 27.54 -0.71 -15.78
CA PRO A 377 27.87 0.43 -16.61
C PRO A 377 29.27 0.93 -16.23
N VAL A 378 30.14 1.14 -17.23
CA VAL A 378 31.43 1.78 -17.00
C VAL A 378 31.13 3.16 -16.40
N PRO A 379 31.73 3.54 -15.26
CA PRO A 379 31.51 4.85 -14.65
C PRO A 379 31.87 5.94 -15.67
N SER A 380 30.86 6.49 -16.34
CA SER A 380 31.09 7.63 -17.21
C SER A 380 31.18 8.85 -16.29
N ARG A 381 32.33 9.55 -16.30
CA ARG A 381 32.45 10.90 -15.74
C ARG A 381 31.60 11.86 -16.60
N ARG A 382 30.29 11.75 -16.52
CA ARG A 382 29.42 12.85 -16.86
C ARG A 382 29.33 13.69 -15.61
N GLU A 383 29.46 15.00 -15.76
CA GLU A 383 29.15 15.94 -14.68
C GLU A 383 27.69 15.69 -14.31
N VAL A 384 27.50 14.92 -13.25
CA VAL A 384 26.21 14.80 -12.59
C VAL A 384 26.12 16.07 -11.76
N PRO A 385 25.13 16.94 -12.00
CA PRO A 385 24.95 18.15 -11.22
C PRO A 385 24.97 17.80 -9.73
N LEU A 386 25.70 18.57 -8.92
CA LEU A 386 25.93 18.28 -7.50
C LEU A 386 24.60 18.11 -6.73
N ASP A 387 23.58 18.84 -7.16
CA ASP A 387 22.17 18.77 -6.75
C ASP A 387 21.56 17.37 -6.94
N VAL A 388 21.92 16.64 -7.99
CA VAL A 388 21.47 15.25 -8.19
C VAL A 388 22.22 14.26 -7.29
N LEU A 389 23.49 14.55 -6.95
CA LEU A 389 24.27 13.73 -6.01
C LEU A 389 23.84 13.95 -4.56
N ILE A 390 23.52 15.19 -4.18
CA ILE A 390 22.99 15.53 -2.86
C ILE A 390 21.60 14.95 -2.68
N ALA A 391 20.73 15.03 -3.70
CA ALA A 391 19.40 14.43 -3.64
C ALA A 391 19.40 12.90 -3.49
N GLY A 392 20.47 12.21 -3.95
CA GLY A 392 20.65 10.77 -3.77
C GLY A 392 21.42 10.38 -2.49
N ALA A 393 22.01 11.34 -1.78
CA ALA A 393 22.78 11.11 -0.56
C ALA A 393 22.03 11.49 0.73
N GLU A 394 20.87 12.13 0.61
CA GLU A 394 19.97 12.46 1.74
C GLU A 394 18.88 11.39 2.01
N GLU A 395 19.17 10.11 1.77
CA GLU A 395 18.39 8.98 2.36
C GLU A 395 19.04 8.45 3.63
#